data_AF-A0A1I6JK81-F1
#
_entry.id   AF-A0A1I6JK81-F1
#
_cell.length_a   1.000
_cell.length_b   1.000
_cell.length_c   1.000
_cell.angle_alpha   90.00
_cell.angle_beta   90.00
_cell.angle_gamma   90.00
#
_symmetry.space_group_name_H-M   'P 1'
#
loop_
_entity.id
_entity.type
_entity.pdbx_description
1 polymer ?
#
loop_
_entity_poly.entity_id
_entity_poly.type
_entity_poly.pdbx_seq_one_letter_code
_entity_poly.pdbx_strand_id
1 'polypeptide(L)'
;MSAPFDVRGFARTAQGSLRDGLDLEAAAAAGLAPEVHRVVAILAALEGATMEHLRNVLVTPTHKDARVTAFLVSWAYEKYWIADAMLAIADATGGHGSTDAAAHARAAASAAPARRGSTGRGPIRRALAGFAQGFDVIGAHLALGYVDDLVLDLAYARLGAIAAAPAAANDVVRPNPALADAVARIRDIKSRHTAFFEGECALRLGSSVRAARLARRELARSAWPLGAAVVGVDERRAFARFALPDGDARASLVRGIRSLPGIDERTATAVLRRLGS
;
A
#
# COMPACT_ATOMS: atom_id res chain seq x y z
N MET A 1 1.23 17.62 23.15
CA MET A 1 2.10 16.69 22.39
C MET A 1 1.47 15.32 22.48
N SER A 2 1.15 14.67 21.35
CA SER A 2 0.62 13.30 21.36
C SER A 2 1.67 12.32 21.88
N ALA A 3 1.25 11.24 22.54
CA ALA A 3 2.18 10.22 23.05
C ALA A 3 2.96 9.58 21.88
N PRO A 4 4.25 9.22 22.08
CA PRO A 4 5.04 8.56 21.05
C PRO A 4 4.44 7.19 20.71
N PHE A 5 4.46 6.81 19.43
CA PHE A 5 3.89 5.55 18.96
C PHE A 5 4.55 4.34 19.66
N ASP A 6 3.74 3.45 20.23
CA ASP A 6 4.19 2.24 20.91
C ASP A 6 4.47 1.09 19.92
N VAL A 7 5.70 1.03 19.41
CA VAL A 7 6.16 -0.03 18.49
C VAL A 7 6.12 -1.42 19.15
N ARG A 8 6.37 -1.50 20.47
CA ARG A 8 6.34 -2.78 21.18
C ARG A 8 4.90 -3.28 21.30
N GLY A 9 3.96 -2.41 21.63
CA GLY A 9 2.53 -2.69 21.60
C GLY A 9 2.09 -3.14 20.22
N PHE A 10 2.42 -2.35 19.19
CA PHE A 10 2.10 -2.67 17.79
C PHE A 10 2.59 -4.05 17.38
N ALA A 11 3.85 -4.39 17.66
CA ALA A 11 4.42 -5.68 17.32
C ALA A 11 3.75 -6.85 18.06
N ARG A 12 3.35 -6.66 19.32
CA ARG A 12 2.64 -7.68 20.11
C ARG A 12 1.20 -7.91 19.63
N THR A 13 0.55 -6.87 19.10
CA THR A 13 -0.84 -6.92 18.64
C THR A 13 -0.95 -6.93 17.12
N ALA A 14 0.14 -7.34 16.43
CA ALA A 14 0.13 -7.48 14.99
C ALA A 14 -0.93 -8.50 14.57
N GLN A 15 -1.74 -8.16 13.58
CA GLN A 15 -2.86 -8.98 13.12
C GLN A 15 -2.37 -10.07 12.18
N GLY A 16 -2.71 -11.32 12.52
CA GLY A 16 -2.50 -12.49 11.68
C GLY A 16 -3.57 -12.63 10.60
N SER A 17 -3.85 -13.86 10.18
CA SER A 17 -4.88 -14.15 9.17
C SER A 17 -6.20 -13.47 9.52
N LEU A 18 -6.80 -12.81 8.52
CA LEU A 18 -8.10 -12.15 8.66
C LEU A 18 -9.26 -13.05 8.24
N ARG A 19 -8.98 -14.25 7.70
CA ARG A 19 -9.96 -15.12 7.06
C ARG A 19 -11.14 -15.50 7.95
N ASP A 20 -10.87 -15.81 9.22
CA ASP A 20 -11.93 -16.19 10.17
C ASP A 20 -12.94 -15.06 10.43
N GLY A 21 -12.58 -13.82 10.10
CA GLY A 21 -13.47 -12.67 10.18
C GLY A 21 -14.09 -12.24 8.85
N LEU A 22 -13.94 -13.02 7.78
CA LEU A 22 -14.52 -12.72 6.47
C LEU A 22 -15.77 -13.59 6.24
N ASP A 23 -16.88 -12.94 5.92
CA ASP A 23 -18.06 -13.63 5.39
C ASP A 23 -17.95 -13.76 3.87
N LEU A 24 -17.13 -14.71 3.43
CA LEU A 24 -16.86 -14.94 2.00
C LEU A 24 -18.09 -15.44 1.24
N GLU A 25 -18.99 -16.18 1.91
CA GLU A 25 -20.24 -16.66 1.32
C GLU A 25 -21.19 -15.50 1.03
N ALA A 26 -21.40 -14.59 2.00
CA ALA A 26 -22.21 -13.40 1.78
C ALA A 26 -21.58 -12.47 0.74
N ALA A 27 -20.25 -12.30 0.77
CA ALA A 27 -19.55 -11.51 -0.24
C ALA A 27 -19.75 -12.09 -1.66
N ALA A 28 -19.66 -13.41 -1.82
CA ALA A 28 -19.89 -14.10 -3.07
C ALA A 28 -21.35 -14.00 -3.54
N ALA A 29 -22.31 -14.15 -2.63
CA ALA A 29 -23.74 -14.06 -2.92
C ALA A 29 -24.18 -12.65 -3.38
N ALA A 30 -23.58 -11.60 -2.81
CA ALA A 30 -23.78 -10.23 -3.27
C ALA A 30 -23.09 -9.98 -4.62
N GLY A 31 -21.96 -10.64 -4.86
CA GLY A 31 -21.15 -10.49 -6.07
C GLY A 31 -20.36 -9.18 -6.10
N LEU A 32 -19.56 -9.01 -7.16
CA LEU A 32 -18.85 -7.77 -7.43
C LEU A 32 -18.97 -7.39 -8.90
N ALA A 33 -19.14 -6.08 -9.16
CA ALA A 33 -18.97 -5.56 -10.50
C ALA A 33 -17.53 -5.86 -11.00
N PRO A 34 -17.33 -6.16 -12.30
CA PRO A 34 -16.02 -6.57 -12.82
C PRO A 34 -14.87 -5.59 -12.52
N GLU A 35 -15.15 -4.28 -12.54
CA GLU A 35 -14.16 -3.25 -12.19
C GLU A 35 -13.75 -3.33 -10.71
N VAL A 36 -14.71 -3.52 -9.81
CA VAL A 36 -14.47 -3.63 -8.37
C VAL A 36 -13.68 -4.91 -8.08
N HIS A 37 -14.08 -6.04 -8.66
CA HIS A 37 -13.34 -7.30 -8.56
C HIS A 37 -11.88 -7.15 -9.01
N ARG A 38 -11.66 -6.51 -10.17
CA ARG A 38 -10.32 -6.23 -10.69
C ARG A 38 -9.49 -5.43 -9.70
N VAL A 39 -10.07 -4.41 -9.07
CA VAL A 39 -9.35 -3.59 -8.08
C VAL A 39 -9.03 -4.37 -6.80
N VAL A 40 -9.94 -5.23 -6.32
CA VAL A 40 -9.66 -6.12 -5.18
C VAL A 40 -8.45 -7.01 -5.47
N ALA A 41 -8.38 -7.61 -6.66
CA ALA A 41 -7.23 -8.41 -7.07
C ALA A 41 -5.93 -7.58 -7.19
N ILE A 42 -6.02 -6.34 -7.70
CA ILE A 42 -4.87 -5.43 -7.75
C ILE A 42 -4.38 -5.06 -6.35
N LEU A 43 -5.29 -4.76 -5.42
CA LEU A 43 -4.95 -4.48 -4.02
C LEU A 43 -4.24 -5.68 -3.39
N ALA A 44 -4.74 -6.90 -3.58
CA ALA A 44 -4.07 -8.11 -3.11
C ALA A 44 -2.62 -8.20 -3.61
N ALA A 45 -2.40 -7.97 -4.92
CA ALA A 45 -1.06 -8.01 -5.51
C ALA A 45 -0.12 -6.91 -4.96
N LEU A 46 -0.62 -5.68 -4.81
CA LEU A 46 0.17 -4.55 -4.30
C LEU A 46 0.53 -4.74 -2.82
N GLU A 47 -0.43 -5.17 -2.00
CA GLU A 47 -0.19 -5.47 -0.58
C GLU A 47 0.86 -6.58 -0.43
N GLY A 48 0.77 -7.64 -1.23
CA GLY A 48 1.72 -8.76 -1.23
C GLY A 48 3.14 -8.38 -1.70
N ALA A 49 3.25 -7.39 -2.60
CA ALA A 49 4.54 -6.90 -3.09
C ALA A 49 5.39 -6.17 -2.02
N THR A 50 4.81 -5.91 -0.85
CA THR A 50 5.49 -5.28 0.30
C THR A 50 6.77 -6.02 0.71
N MET A 51 6.81 -7.35 0.60
CA MET A 51 7.99 -8.14 0.98
C MET A 51 9.22 -7.82 0.12
N GLU A 52 9.04 -7.60 -1.18
CA GLU A 52 10.13 -7.17 -2.07
C GLU A 52 10.63 -5.77 -1.69
N HIS A 53 9.71 -4.86 -1.34
CA HIS A 53 10.06 -3.53 -0.86
C HIS A 53 10.87 -3.60 0.44
N LEU A 54 10.39 -4.38 1.43
CA LEU A 54 11.07 -4.56 2.71
C LEU A 54 12.51 -5.06 2.53
N ARG A 55 12.72 -6.05 1.66
CA ARG A 55 14.06 -6.57 1.35
C ARG A 55 14.99 -5.47 0.85
N ASN A 56 14.51 -4.59 -0.02
CA ASN A 56 15.31 -3.47 -0.55
C ASN A 56 15.61 -2.40 0.52
N VAL A 57 14.71 -2.21 1.48
CA VAL A 57 14.92 -1.27 2.60
C VAL A 57 15.91 -1.82 3.62
N LEU A 58 15.81 -3.11 4.00
CA LEU A 58 16.65 -3.70 5.05
C LEU A 58 18.12 -3.92 4.64
N VAL A 59 18.46 -3.90 3.34
CA VAL A 59 19.87 -3.90 2.90
C VAL A 59 20.57 -2.54 3.05
N THR A 60 19.85 -1.52 3.53
CA THR A 60 20.38 -0.16 3.79
C THR A 60 20.65 0.04 5.28
N PRO A 61 21.25 1.16 5.73
CA PRO A 61 21.38 1.47 7.16
C PRO A 61 20.08 1.41 7.98
N THR A 62 18.91 1.37 7.35
CA THR A 62 17.60 1.20 8.01
C THR A 62 17.56 -0.02 8.94
N HIS A 63 18.22 -1.14 8.61
CA HIS A 63 18.26 -2.31 9.50
C HIS A 63 18.95 -2.06 10.84
N LYS A 64 19.76 -1.00 10.95
CA LYS A 64 20.45 -0.63 12.19
C LYS A 64 19.57 0.16 13.16
N ASP A 65 18.41 0.64 12.69
CA ASP A 65 17.43 1.29 13.54
C ASP A 65 16.45 0.23 14.05
N ALA A 66 16.64 -0.20 15.31
CA ALA A 66 15.88 -1.29 15.90
C ALA A 66 14.37 -0.98 15.98
N ARG A 67 14.02 0.29 16.24
CA ARG A 67 12.62 0.73 16.34
C ARG A 67 11.93 0.64 14.97
N VAL A 68 12.56 1.19 13.94
CA VAL A 68 12.04 1.14 12.57
C VAL A 68 12.01 -0.30 12.05
N THR A 69 13.05 -1.09 12.32
CA THR A 69 13.10 -2.49 11.88
C THR A 69 12.00 -3.33 12.54
N ALA A 70 11.78 -3.18 13.84
CA ALA A 70 10.70 -3.87 14.54
C ALA A 70 9.33 -3.52 13.95
N PHE A 71 9.07 -2.24 13.69
CA PHE A 71 7.85 -1.82 13.01
C PHE A 71 7.74 -2.44 11.60
N LEU A 72 8.77 -2.30 10.76
CA LEU A 72 8.73 -2.73 9.36
C LEU A 72 8.49 -4.24 9.20
N VAL A 73 9.03 -5.06 10.12
CA VAL A 73 8.78 -6.51 10.11
C VAL A 73 7.33 -6.83 10.48
N SER A 74 6.80 -6.23 11.55
CA SER A 74 5.39 -6.41 11.94
C SER A 74 4.41 -5.84 10.92
N TRP A 75 4.73 -4.69 10.33
CA TRP A 75 3.99 -4.09 9.23
C TRP A 75 3.94 -5.02 8.02
N ALA A 76 5.07 -5.56 7.58
CA ALA A 76 5.10 -6.47 6.44
C ALA A 76 4.32 -7.77 6.72
N TYR A 77 4.38 -8.28 7.96
CA TYR A 77 3.56 -9.41 8.39
C TYR A 77 2.06 -9.11 8.25
N GLU A 78 1.59 -7.95 8.70
CA GLU A 78 0.18 -7.55 8.53
C GLU A 78 -0.19 -7.34 7.04
N LYS A 79 0.70 -6.73 6.25
CA LYS A 79 0.49 -6.51 4.80
C LYS A 79 0.35 -7.84 4.04
N TYR A 80 1.08 -8.88 4.45
CA TYR A 80 0.91 -10.22 3.91
C TYR A 80 -0.49 -10.78 4.18
N TRP A 81 -1.00 -10.66 5.41
CA TRP A 81 -2.34 -11.17 5.73
C TRP A 81 -3.47 -10.32 5.13
N ILE A 82 -3.25 -9.02 4.93
CA ILE A 82 -4.17 -8.17 4.17
C ILE A 82 -4.22 -8.64 2.71
N ALA A 83 -3.07 -8.92 2.09
CA ALA A 83 -3.01 -9.44 0.72
C ALA A 83 -3.75 -10.78 0.59
N ASP A 84 -3.54 -11.68 1.55
CA ASP A 84 -4.21 -12.97 1.65
C ASP A 84 -5.74 -12.84 1.76
N ALA A 85 -6.22 -11.92 2.61
CA ALA A 85 -7.64 -11.63 2.77
C ALA A 85 -8.27 -11.08 1.49
N MET A 86 -7.60 -10.12 0.83
CA MET A 86 -8.08 -9.53 -0.41
C MET A 86 -8.12 -10.56 -1.55
N LEU A 87 -7.15 -11.47 -1.60
CA LEU A 87 -7.15 -12.58 -2.56
C LEU A 87 -8.31 -13.54 -2.30
N ALA A 88 -8.58 -13.87 -1.03
CA ALA A 88 -9.72 -14.72 -0.66
C ALA A 88 -11.06 -14.10 -1.11
N ILE A 89 -11.23 -12.80 -0.91
CA ILE A 89 -12.42 -12.06 -1.36
C ILE A 89 -12.52 -12.09 -2.89
N ALA A 90 -11.43 -11.80 -3.61
CA ALA A 90 -11.41 -11.84 -5.07
C ALA A 90 -11.74 -13.25 -5.61
N ASP A 91 -11.21 -14.30 -5.00
CA ASP A 91 -11.50 -15.68 -5.41
C ASP A 91 -12.95 -16.08 -5.12
N ALA A 92 -13.51 -15.68 -3.98
CA ALA A 92 -14.91 -15.97 -3.64
C ALA A 92 -15.91 -15.24 -4.56
N THR A 93 -15.59 -14.02 -4.97
CA THR A 93 -16.47 -13.16 -5.77
C THR A 93 -16.23 -13.26 -7.28
N GLY A 94 -15.11 -13.83 -7.69
CA GLY A 94 -14.73 -14.06 -9.08
C GLY A 94 -15.25 -15.39 -9.59
N GLY A 95 -16.48 -15.43 -10.11
CA GLY A 95 -17.01 -16.61 -10.81
C GLY A 95 -16.05 -17.15 -11.90
N HIS A 96 -16.35 -18.36 -12.41
CA HIS A 96 -15.55 -19.26 -13.29
C HIS A 96 -14.89 -18.67 -14.57
N GLY A 97 -14.84 -17.35 -14.78
CA GLY A 97 -14.21 -16.67 -15.92
C GLY A 97 -13.25 -15.52 -15.59
N SER A 98 -12.91 -15.29 -14.31
CA SER A 98 -12.03 -14.17 -13.88
C SER A 98 -10.58 -14.59 -13.61
N THR A 99 -10.03 -15.46 -14.47
CA THR A 99 -8.80 -16.20 -14.20
C THR A 99 -7.53 -15.33 -14.20
N ASP A 100 -7.43 -14.27 -15.00
CA ASP A 100 -6.13 -13.63 -15.28
C ASP A 100 -5.63 -12.69 -14.19
N ALA A 101 -6.51 -11.90 -13.55
CA ALA A 101 -6.11 -10.99 -12.48
C ALA A 101 -5.84 -11.72 -11.17
N ALA A 102 -6.69 -12.69 -10.82
CA ALA A 102 -6.48 -13.59 -9.69
C ALA A 102 -5.26 -14.49 -9.91
N ALA A 103 -5.01 -14.98 -11.13
CA ALA A 103 -3.77 -15.69 -11.47
C ALA A 103 -2.53 -14.79 -11.39
N HIS A 104 -2.60 -13.52 -11.78
CA HIS A 104 -1.50 -12.57 -11.59
C HIS A 104 -1.23 -12.26 -10.11
N ALA A 105 -2.28 -12.06 -9.31
CA ALA A 105 -2.15 -11.88 -7.86
C ALA A 105 -1.58 -13.14 -7.20
N ARG A 106 -2.06 -14.33 -7.59
CA ARG A 106 -1.48 -15.61 -7.18
C ARG A 106 -0.04 -15.75 -7.63
N ALA A 107 0.32 -15.41 -8.87
CA ALA A 107 1.68 -15.49 -9.37
C ALA A 107 2.61 -14.47 -8.70
N ALA A 108 2.11 -13.30 -8.31
CA ALA A 108 2.84 -12.32 -7.52
C ALA A 108 3.04 -12.80 -6.07
N ALA A 109 2.02 -13.44 -5.47
CA ALA A 109 2.08 -14.00 -4.12
C ALA A 109 2.89 -15.31 -4.01
N SER A 110 2.86 -16.15 -5.06
CA SER A 110 3.55 -17.45 -5.15
C SER A 110 4.88 -17.39 -5.91
N ALA A 111 5.26 -16.22 -6.44
CA ALA A 111 6.62 -15.98 -6.89
C ALA A 111 7.57 -16.00 -5.68
N ALA A 112 7.99 -17.21 -5.29
CA ALA A 112 9.32 -17.43 -4.75
C ALA A 112 10.35 -16.71 -5.65
N PRO A 113 11.54 -16.31 -5.16
CA PRO A 113 12.41 -15.28 -5.77
C PRO A 113 13.03 -15.62 -7.15
N ALA A 114 12.51 -16.60 -7.86
CA ALA A 114 13.04 -17.09 -9.11
C ALA A 114 12.32 -16.45 -10.31
N ARG A 115 13.12 -15.73 -11.12
CA ARG A 115 12.96 -15.52 -12.57
C ARG A 115 12.25 -14.26 -13.08
N ARG A 116 12.29 -13.14 -12.35
CA ARG A 116 12.40 -11.83 -13.04
C ARG A 116 13.86 -11.42 -13.00
N GLY A 117 14.54 -11.66 -14.12
CA GLY A 117 15.97 -11.43 -14.29
C GLY A 117 16.37 -10.04 -13.78
N SER A 118 17.00 -10.02 -12.61
CA SER A 118 17.95 -8.97 -12.29
C SER A 118 19.02 -9.07 -13.36
N THR A 119 18.93 -8.25 -14.39
CA THR A 119 20.09 -7.96 -15.23
C THR A 119 21.15 -7.43 -14.26
N GLY A 120 22.18 -8.26 -14.08
CA GLY A 120 23.19 -8.10 -13.04
C GLY A 120 23.77 -6.69 -13.06
N ARG A 121 23.63 -6.00 -11.91
CA ARG A 121 24.31 -4.75 -11.46
C ARG A 121 23.53 -3.98 -10.36
N GLY A 122 22.33 -4.43 -9.98
CA GLY A 122 21.40 -3.69 -9.09
C GLY A 122 21.60 -3.80 -7.56
N PRO A 123 21.88 -4.97 -6.95
CA PRO A 123 21.93 -5.09 -5.48
C PRO A 123 23.15 -4.41 -4.85
N ILE A 124 24.32 -4.55 -5.50
CA ILE A 124 25.60 -4.04 -4.98
C ILE A 124 25.67 -2.51 -5.07
N ARG A 125 25.21 -1.88 -6.17
CA ARG A 125 25.12 -0.41 -6.24
C ARG A 125 24.09 0.18 -5.28
N ARG A 126 22.97 -0.52 -5.00
CA ARG A 126 21.98 -0.07 -4.01
C ARG A 126 22.48 -0.18 -2.58
N ALA A 127 23.18 -1.27 -2.25
CA ALA A 127 23.88 -1.41 -0.96
C ALA A 127 24.95 -0.31 -0.79
N LEU A 128 25.79 -0.07 -1.82
CA LEU A 128 26.83 0.97 -1.79
C LEU A 128 26.27 2.41 -1.76
N ALA A 129 25.16 2.68 -2.46
CA ALA A 129 24.48 3.98 -2.38
C ALA A 129 23.85 4.22 -1.00
N GLY A 130 23.33 3.16 -0.35
CA GLY A 130 22.82 3.22 1.02
C GLY A 130 23.91 3.53 2.06
N PHE A 131 25.14 3.03 1.88
CA PHE A 131 26.28 3.35 2.75
C PHE A 131 26.67 4.84 2.69
N ALA A 132 26.59 5.49 1.53
CA ALA A 132 26.95 6.91 1.37
C ALA A 132 25.87 7.90 1.88
N GLN A 133 24.64 7.44 2.08
CA GLN A 133 23.50 8.28 2.48
C GLN A 133 23.31 8.39 3.99
N GLY A 134 23.95 7.53 4.80
CA GLY A 134 23.86 7.56 6.26
C GLY A 134 22.44 7.27 6.76
N PHE A 135 22.15 7.68 8.00
CA PHE A 135 20.85 7.44 8.65
C PHE A 135 19.69 8.29 8.08
N ASP A 136 19.98 9.34 7.29
CA ASP A 136 18.96 10.18 6.64
C ASP A 136 18.11 9.40 5.63
N VAL A 137 18.63 8.29 5.08
CA VAL A 137 17.89 7.40 4.16
C VAL A 137 16.64 6.81 4.81
N ILE A 138 16.64 6.66 6.14
CA ILE A 138 15.52 6.11 6.88
C ILE A 138 14.30 7.02 6.70
N GLY A 139 14.47 8.34 6.81
CA GLY A 139 13.38 9.30 6.60
C GLY A 139 12.79 9.20 5.18
N ALA A 140 13.62 8.94 4.17
CA ALA A 140 13.15 8.76 2.80
C ALA A 140 12.37 7.44 2.62
N HIS A 141 12.81 6.34 3.21
CA HIS A 141 12.06 5.07 3.17
C HIS A 141 10.71 5.18 3.88
N LEU A 142 10.67 5.84 5.04
CA LEU A 142 9.42 6.05 5.77
C LEU A 142 8.47 6.98 5.02
N ALA A 143 8.99 8.00 4.31
CA ALA A 143 8.19 8.86 3.46
C ALA A 143 7.58 8.10 2.27
N LEU A 144 8.33 7.15 1.68
CA LEU A 144 7.79 6.26 0.65
C LEU A 144 6.65 5.40 1.20
N GLY A 145 6.82 4.79 2.37
CA GLY A 145 5.79 3.99 3.04
C GLY A 145 4.54 4.82 3.38
N TYR A 146 4.72 6.03 3.91
CA TYR A 146 3.61 6.95 4.21
C TYR A 146 2.78 7.26 2.96
N VAL A 147 3.43 7.70 1.88
CA VAL A 147 2.73 8.08 0.65
C VAL A 147 2.07 6.87 -0.02
N ASP A 148 2.68 5.69 0.07
CA ASP A 148 2.05 4.45 -0.41
C ASP A 148 0.77 4.13 0.36
N ASP A 149 0.79 4.21 1.69
CA ASP A 149 -0.40 3.99 2.50
C ASP A 149 -1.51 5.00 2.20
N LEU A 150 -1.19 6.28 1.96
CA LEU A 150 -2.17 7.27 1.50
C LEU A 150 -2.77 6.89 0.14
N VAL A 151 -1.95 6.45 -0.81
CA VAL A 151 -2.40 6.06 -2.17
C VAL A 151 -3.30 4.83 -2.11
N LEU A 152 -2.94 3.81 -1.33
CA LEU A 152 -3.75 2.60 -1.15
C LEU A 152 -5.04 2.90 -0.39
N ASP A 153 -5.01 3.77 0.62
CA ASP A 153 -6.19 4.12 1.40
C ASP A 153 -7.28 4.79 0.56
N LEU A 154 -6.92 5.56 -0.48
CA LEU A 154 -7.90 6.09 -1.42
C LEU A 154 -8.73 4.99 -2.11
N ALA A 155 -8.07 3.90 -2.53
CA ALA A 155 -8.75 2.76 -3.13
C ALA A 155 -9.60 2.01 -2.10
N TYR A 156 -9.09 1.78 -0.87
CA TYR A 156 -9.89 1.15 0.18
C TYR A 156 -11.09 2.00 0.60
N ALA A 157 -10.92 3.32 0.74
CA ALA A 157 -12.00 4.23 1.08
C ALA A 157 -13.13 4.17 0.04
N ARG A 158 -12.78 4.21 -1.25
CA ARG A 158 -13.76 4.09 -2.33
C ARG A 158 -14.39 2.70 -2.37
N LEU A 159 -13.61 1.64 -2.17
CA LEU A 159 -14.11 0.26 -2.13
C LEU A 159 -15.16 0.08 -1.03
N GLY A 160 -14.87 0.58 0.18
CA GLY A 160 -15.81 0.54 1.30
C GLY A 160 -17.08 1.36 1.02
N ALA A 161 -16.94 2.54 0.41
CA ALA A 161 -18.09 3.38 0.03
C ALA A 161 -18.99 2.70 -1.01
N ILE A 162 -18.41 2.06 -2.02
CA ILE A 162 -19.17 1.28 -3.03
C ILE A 162 -19.86 0.08 -2.38
N ALA A 163 -19.15 -0.65 -1.52
CA ALA A 163 -19.69 -1.83 -0.85
C ALA A 163 -20.86 -1.49 0.10
N ALA A 164 -20.83 -0.32 0.74
CA ALA A 164 -21.88 0.14 1.65
C ALA A 164 -23.03 0.89 0.96
N ALA A 165 -22.88 1.28 -0.32
CA ALA A 165 -23.88 2.09 -1.01
C ALA A 165 -25.22 1.34 -1.10
N PRO A 166 -26.36 2.01 -0.79
CA PRO A 166 -27.67 1.40 -0.92
C PRO A 166 -27.97 1.06 -2.37
N ALA A 167 -28.74 0.00 -2.61
CA ALA A 167 -29.20 -0.36 -3.94
C ALA A 167 -29.98 0.81 -4.55
N ALA A 168 -29.51 1.38 -5.66
CA ALA A 168 -30.33 2.30 -6.42
C ALA A 168 -31.45 1.51 -7.12
N ALA A 169 -32.64 2.12 -7.24
CA ALA A 169 -33.87 1.44 -7.62
C ALA A 169 -33.83 0.67 -8.97
N ASN A 170 -32.83 0.96 -9.82
CA ASN A 170 -32.64 0.35 -11.14
C ASN A 170 -31.25 -0.28 -11.36
N ASP A 171 -30.44 -0.45 -10.31
CA ASP A 171 -29.04 -0.84 -10.47
C ASP A 171 -28.79 -2.34 -10.36
N VAL A 172 -27.82 -2.82 -11.14
CA VAL A 172 -27.30 -4.21 -11.08
C VAL A 172 -26.32 -4.37 -9.90
N VAL A 173 -25.86 -3.25 -9.33
CA VAL A 173 -24.92 -3.23 -8.20
C VAL A 173 -25.68 -3.35 -6.88
N ARG A 174 -25.46 -4.48 -6.21
CA ARG A 174 -26.02 -4.75 -4.88
C ARG A 174 -25.06 -4.27 -3.79
N PRO A 175 -25.57 -3.77 -2.66
CA PRO A 175 -24.76 -3.57 -1.46
C PRO A 175 -24.05 -4.88 -1.10
N ASN A 176 -22.82 -4.76 -0.62
CA ASN A 176 -22.03 -5.89 -0.15
C ASN A 176 -21.50 -5.57 1.28
N PRO A 177 -22.34 -5.73 2.32
CA PRO A 177 -21.95 -5.42 3.70
C PRO A 177 -20.74 -6.23 4.17
N ALA A 178 -20.64 -7.49 3.77
CA ALA A 178 -19.49 -8.34 4.08
C ALA A 178 -18.16 -7.76 3.57
N LEU A 179 -18.16 -7.22 2.34
CA LEU A 179 -17.01 -6.50 1.81
C LEU A 179 -16.76 -5.18 2.54
N ALA A 180 -17.81 -4.42 2.86
CA ALA A 180 -17.69 -3.16 3.59
C ALA A 180 -17.03 -3.37 4.96
N ASP A 181 -17.46 -4.40 5.70
CA ASP A 181 -16.90 -4.77 7.00
C ASP A 181 -15.45 -5.24 6.91
N ALA A 182 -15.13 -6.06 5.90
CA ALA A 182 -13.76 -6.50 5.64
C ALA A 182 -12.84 -5.31 5.35
N VAL A 183 -13.28 -4.37 4.50
CA VAL A 183 -12.53 -3.15 4.18
C VAL A 183 -12.38 -2.26 5.41
N ALA A 184 -13.43 -2.08 6.21
CA ALA A 184 -13.36 -1.29 7.43
C ALA A 184 -12.31 -1.86 8.40
N ARG A 185 -12.30 -3.20 8.59
CA ARG A 185 -11.29 -3.88 9.40
C ARG A 185 -9.88 -3.70 8.86
N ILE A 186 -9.68 -3.84 7.55
CA ILE A 186 -8.37 -3.63 6.92
C ILE A 186 -7.89 -2.19 7.13
N ARG A 187 -8.78 -1.20 6.95
CA ARG A 187 -8.44 0.21 7.15
C ARG A 187 -8.12 0.54 8.61
N ASP A 188 -8.80 -0.08 9.56
CA ASP A 188 -8.46 0.04 10.99
C ASP A 188 -7.04 -0.45 11.28
N ILE A 189 -6.66 -1.61 10.73
CA ILE A 189 -5.30 -2.14 10.84
C ILE A 189 -4.29 -1.15 10.23
N LYS A 190 -4.56 -0.69 9.01
CA LYS A 190 -3.68 0.21 8.25
C LYS A 190 -3.55 1.60 8.89
N SER A 191 -4.55 2.06 9.65
CA SER A 191 -4.49 3.35 10.35
C SER A 191 -3.28 3.45 11.28
N ARG A 192 -2.93 2.35 11.96
CA ARG A 192 -1.73 2.26 12.81
C ARG A 192 -0.44 2.31 12.00
N HIS A 193 -0.43 1.80 10.76
CA HIS A 193 0.71 1.90 9.84
C HIS A 193 0.95 3.36 9.47
N THR A 194 -0.11 4.03 9.00
CA THR A 194 -0.08 5.44 8.62
C THR A 194 0.39 6.31 9.78
N ALA A 195 -0.14 6.10 10.98
CA ALA A 195 0.25 6.86 12.17
C ALA A 195 1.74 6.73 12.52
N PHE A 196 2.32 5.53 12.40
CA PHE A 196 3.76 5.35 12.62
C PHE A 196 4.58 6.07 11.56
N PHE A 197 4.26 5.87 10.28
CA PHE A 197 4.98 6.50 9.18
C PHE A 197 4.92 8.03 9.27
N GLU A 198 3.74 8.59 9.53
CA GLU A 198 3.54 10.02 9.70
C GLU A 198 4.41 10.58 10.84
N GLY A 199 4.35 9.97 12.03
CA GLY A 199 5.10 10.41 13.20
C GLY A 199 6.61 10.36 13.00
N GLU A 200 7.14 9.28 12.44
CA GLU A 200 8.57 9.16 12.16
C GLU A 200 9.04 10.08 11.02
N CYS A 201 8.20 10.31 10.00
CA CYS A 201 8.51 11.29 8.96
C CYS A 201 8.52 12.71 9.54
N ALA A 202 7.55 13.06 10.37
CA ALA A 202 7.50 14.36 11.04
C ALA A 202 8.77 14.62 11.84
N LEU A 203 9.21 13.62 12.63
CA LEU A 203 10.43 13.69 13.40
C LEU A 203 11.68 13.84 12.52
N ARG A 204 11.89 12.91 11.59
CA ARG A 204 13.17 12.77 10.86
C ARG A 204 13.33 13.79 9.74
N LEU A 205 12.26 14.08 9.00
CA LEU A 205 12.31 15.10 7.95
C LEU A 205 12.34 16.51 8.55
N GLY A 206 11.70 16.70 9.72
CA GLY A 206 11.76 17.95 10.46
C GLY A 206 13.14 18.22 11.07
N SER A 207 13.85 17.19 11.51
CA SER A 207 15.18 17.34 12.13
C SER A 207 16.34 17.36 11.12
N SER A 208 16.11 17.00 9.85
CA SER A 208 17.19 16.89 8.85
C SER A 208 16.75 17.37 7.46
N VAL A 209 17.32 18.50 7.02
CA VAL A 209 17.17 19.02 5.65
C VAL A 209 17.67 18.01 4.61
N ARG A 210 18.70 17.23 4.94
CA ARG A 210 19.24 16.19 4.06
C ARG A 210 18.23 15.04 3.89
N ALA A 211 17.59 14.59 4.97
CA ALA A 211 16.52 13.59 4.91
C ALA A 211 15.34 14.10 4.07
N ALA A 212 14.88 15.34 4.28
CA ALA A 212 13.79 15.93 3.50
C ALA A 212 14.13 16.01 1.99
N ARG A 213 15.34 16.45 1.63
CA ARG A 213 15.80 16.48 0.23
C ARG A 213 15.85 15.10 -0.41
N LEU A 214 16.30 14.09 0.35
CA LEU A 214 16.32 12.71 -0.12
C LEU A 214 14.90 12.17 -0.31
N ALA A 215 14.00 12.40 0.65
CA ALA A 215 12.59 12.04 0.55
C ALA A 215 11.93 12.64 -0.70
N ARG A 216 12.09 13.96 -0.95
CA ARG A 216 11.59 14.59 -2.20
C ARG A 216 12.08 13.87 -3.45
N ARG A 217 13.38 13.57 -3.50
CA ARG A 217 14.01 12.93 -4.66
C ARG A 217 13.45 11.54 -4.90
N GLU A 218 13.31 10.73 -3.86
CA GLU A 218 12.79 9.37 -3.97
C GLU A 218 11.30 9.38 -4.31
N LEU A 219 10.48 10.19 -3.62
CA LEU A 219 9.05 10.35 -3.90
C LEU A 219 8.77 10.72 -5.37
N ALA A 220 9.55 11.66 -5.93
CA ALA A 220 9.39 12.12 -7.31
C ALA A 220 9.89 11.12 -8.37
N ARG A 221 10.64 10.08 -7.98
CA ARG A 221 11.24 9.09 -8.90
C ARG A 221 10.61 7.71 -8.81
N SER A 222 9.99 7.38 -7.67
CA SER A 222 9.34 6.09 -7.43
C SER A 222 8.16 5.84 -8.38
N ALA A 223 7.99 4.58 -8.78
CA ALA A 223 6.75 4.13 -9.38
C ALA A 223 5.70 3.98 -8.28
N TRP A 224 4.47 4.42 -8.56
CA TRP A 224 3.36 4.39 -7.61
C TRP A 224 2.22 3.51 -8.15
N PRO A 225 1.54 2.73 -7.29
CA PRO A 225 1.88 2.44 -5.88
C PRO A 225 3.20 1.65 -5.74
N LEU A 226 3.74 1.53 -4.52
CA LEU A 226 4.84 0.60 -4.27
C LEU A 226 4.42 -0.82 -4.68
N GLY A 227 5.35 -1.57 -5.27
CA GLY A 227 5.00 -2.85 -5.91
C GLY A 227 4.41 -2.71 -7.31
N ALA A 228 4.31 -1.51 -7.89
CA ALA A 228 3.85 -1.27 -9.27
C ALA A 228 4.47 -2.18 -10.35
N ALA A 229 5.65 -2.75 -10.12
CA ALA A 229 6.31 -3.68 -11.04
C ALA A 229 5.68 -5.08 -11.08
N VAL A 230 4.92 -5.49 -10.05
CA VAL A 230 4.25 -6.80 -10.02
C VAL A 230 2.94 -6.80 -10.80
N VAL A 231 2.32 -5.62 -10.99
CA VAL A 231 1.09 -5.42 -11.76
C VAL A 231 1.38 -4.87 -13.16
N GLY A 232 0.54 -5.19 -14.13
CA GLY A 232 0.64 -4.71 -15.50
C GLY A 232 0.34 -3.21 -15.65
N VAL A 233 0.64 -2.64 -16.82
CA VAL A 233 0.39 -1.21 -17.11
C VAL A 233 -1.10 -0.89 -17.01
N ASP A 234 -1.95 -1.78 -17.52
CA ASP A 234 -3.40 -1.57 -17.53
C ASP A 234 -4.01 -1.71 -16.14
N GLU A 235 -3.50 -2.63 -15.32
CA GLU A 235 -3.86 -2.75 -13.90
C GLU A 235 -3.51 -1.47 -13.14
N ARG A 236 -2.32 -0.90 -13.35
CA ARG A 236 -1.94 0.36 -12.70
C ARG A 236 -2.85 1.51 -13.10
N ARG A 237 -3.19 1.60 -14.39
CA ARG A 237 -4.12 2.63 -14.89
C ARG A 237 -5.53 2.43 -14.32
N ALA A 238 -5.99 1.19 -14.23
CA ALA A 238 -7.28 0.86 -13.62
C ALA A 238 -7.29 1.24 -12.13
N PHE A 239 -6.24 0.89 -11.39
CA PHE A 239 -6.07 1.30 -10.00
C PHE A 239 -6.10 2.83 -9.85
N ALA A 240 -5.32 3.57 -10.65
CA ALA A 240 -5.24 5.02 -10.54
C ALA A 240 -6.60 5.69 -10.79
N ARG A 241 -7.33 5.28 -11.84
CA ARG A 241 -8.69 5.77 -12.12
C ARG A 241 -9.69 5.41 -11.02
N PHE A 242 -9.52 4.24 -10.40
CA PHE A 242 -10.36 3.83 -9.28
C PHE A 242 -10.03 4.63 -8.01
N ALA A 243 -8.76 4.76 -7.63
CA ALA A 243 -8.36 5.45 -6.41
C ALA A 243 -8.60 6.98 -6.48
N LEU A 244 -8.53 7.57 -7.67
CA LEU A 244 -8.70 9.01 -7.89
C LEU A 244 -9.90 9.29 -8.81
N PRO A 245 -11.15 9.09 -8.33
CA PRO A 245 -12.35 9.36 -9.11
C PRO A 245 -12.49 10.82 -9.53
N ASP A 246 -12.01 11.74 -8.69
CA ASP A 246 -12.36 13.15 -8.75
C ASP A 246 -11.24 14.06 -8.19
N GLY A 247 -11.51 15.37 -8.23
CA GLY A 247 -10.62 16.40 -7.71
C GLY A 247 -10.44 16.37 -6.20
N ASP A 248 -11.41 15.85 -5.44
CA ASP A 248 -11.37 15.83 -3.98
C ASP A 248 -10.44 14.73 -3.47
N ALA A 249 -10.52 13.53 -4.06
CA ALA A 249 -9.56 12.45 -3.81
C ALA A 249 -8.13 12.90 -4.13
N ARG A 250 -7.95 13.59 -5.25
CA ARG A 250 -6.66 14.17 -5.66
C ARG A 250 -6.17 15.22 -4.67
N ALA A 251 -7.03 16.16 -4.26
CA ALA A 251 -6.69 17.20 -3.30
C ALA A 251 -6.35 16.61 -1.93
N SER A 252 -7.06 15.55 -1.50
CA SER A 252 -6.76 14.83 -0.26
C SER A 252 -5.37 14.22 -0.27
N LEU A 253 -5.00 13.51 -1.35
CA LEU A 253 -3.67 12.94 -1.49
C LEU A 253 -2.58 14.02 -1.48
N VAL A 254 -2.78 15.13 -2.20
CA VAL A 254 -1.83 16.26 -2.22
C VAL A 254 -1.66 16.85 -0.82
N ARG A 255 -2.76 17.07 -0.07
CA ARG A 255 -2.69 17.54 1.32
C ARG A 255 -1.90 16.58 2.21
N GLY A 256 -2.17 15.28 2.10
CA GLY A 256 -1.45 14.24 2.84
C GLY A 256 0.05 14.25 2.53
N ILE A 257 0.44 14.23 1.26
CA ILE A 257 1.86 14.29 0.84
C ILE A 257 2.55 15.56 1.37
N ARG A 258 1.87 16.71 1.31
CA ARG A 258 2.40 18.01 1.76
C ARG A 258 2.39 18.21 3.27
N SER A 259 1.78 17.31 4.04
CA SER A 259 1.88 17.32 5.50
C SER A 259 3.29 16.98 5.98
N LEU A 260 4.06 16.25 5.16
CA LEU A 260 5.42 15.85 5.49
C LEU A 260 6.38 17.06 5.53
N PRO A 261 7.21 17.20 6.58
CA PRO A 261 8.12 18.32 6.69
C PRO A 261 9.06 18.43 5.49
N GLY A 262 9.08 19.63 4.93
CA GLY A 262 9.89 19.90 3.76
C GLY A 262 9.44 19.14 2.52
N ILE A 263 8.22 18.66 2.36
CA ILE A 263 7.70 18.19 1.07
C ILE A 263 6.81 19.27 0.44
N ASP A 264 6.99 19.54 -0.86
CA ASP A 264 6.36 20.66 -1.57
C ASP A 264 5.36 20.20 -2.65
N GLU A 265 4.62 21.18 -3.21
CA GLU A 265 3.64 20.96 -4.28
C GLU A 265 4.26 20.29 -5.51
N ARG A 266 5.51 20.64 -5.85
CA ARG A 266 6.22 20.05 -6.97
C ARG A 266 6.42 18.55 -6.77
N THR A 267 6.74 18.13 -5.54
CA THR A 267 6.90 16.72 -5.19
C THR A 267 5.56 16.00 -5.27
N ALA A 268 4.48 16.57 -4.70
CA ALA A 268 3.13 16.00 -4.79
C ALA A 268 2.64 15.85 -6.24
N THR A 269 2.86 16.86 -7.07
CA THR A 269 2.56 16.81 -8.52
C THR A 269 3.35 15.70 -9.23
N ALA A 270 4.61 15.49 -8.85
CA ALA A 270 5.42 14.41 -9.42
C ALA A 270 4.90 13.01 -9.04
N VAL A 271 4.40 12.84 -7.81
CA VAL A 271 3.75 11.59 -7.36
C VAL A 271 2.49 11.33 -8.19
N LEU A 272 1.58 12.30 -8.29
CA LEU A 272 0.34 12.19 -9.07
C LEU A 272 0.61 11.79 -10.52
N ARG A 273 1.52 12.50 -11.20
CA ARG A 273 1.90 12.19 -12.58
C ARG A 273 2.41 10.75 -12.74
N ARG A 274 3.13 10.23 -11.74
CA ARG A 274 3.68 8.87 -11.77
C ARG A 274 2.68 7.79 -11.40
N LEU A 275 1.66 8.12 -10.60
CA LEU A 275 0.50 7.27 -10.37
C LEU A 275 -0.33 7.10 -11.66
N GLY A 276 -0.22 8.05 -12.59
CA GLY A 276 -0.95 8.05 -13.86
C GLY A 276 -2.20 8.92 -13.84
N SER A 277 -2.21 9.94 -12.95
CA SER A 277 -3.25 10.97 -12.79
C SER A 277 -2.75 12.35 -13.17
#